data_AF-A0A6N6RLQ8-F1
#
_entry.id   AF-A0A6N6RLQ8-F1
#
_cell.length_a   1.000
_cell.length_b   1.000
_cell.length_c   1.000
_cell.angle_alpha   90.00
_cell.angle_beta   90.00
_cell.angle_gamma   90.00
#
_symmetry.space_group_name_H-M   'P 1'
#
loop_
_entity.id
_entity.type
_entity.pdbx_description
1 polymer ?
#
loop_
_entity_poly.entity_id
_entity_poly.type
_entity_poly.pdbx_seq_one_letter_code
_entity_poly.pdbx_strand_id
1 'polypeptide(L)'
;MKRFLIHIASLLIITLLILEIVLQATGWATHSVPKANVDGNFMLKPGETGQFRSGGRGEIDAEFWINPQGYNSAIDYGIWDSSVVHIAIIGDSYIEGLRVDYQNSIGRQLEQLSNTELVVHEYGRSGANLKDYELLTKRAEARGYDAIFVLLNESDLFAELPSFVGMGHKAKPNTPKGFEWQLPYYLNRNQGLSRNFSEVGRNAEKMLEKVGLAGGIECMKSAGPPLDVLSGLSDNVVILYETGRLNASYPKAQGLPYIEIDFGDAPYNYGFDRHWNETGAGICAEYIYNYLKER
;
A
#
# COMPACT_ATOMS: atom_id res chain seq x y z
N MET A 1 -21.39 17.52 -42.50
CA MET A 1 -20.42 17.39 -41.39
C MET A 1 -21.07 17.47 -40.01
N LYS A 2 -21.85 18.51 -39.66
CA LYS A 2 -22.49 18.62 -38.32
C LYS A 2 -23.30 17.39 -37.90
N ARG A 3 -24.17 16.89 -38.78
CA ARG A 3 -24.94 15.67 -38.52
C ARG A 3 -24.04 14.47 -38.25
N PHE A 4 -23.01 14.26 -39.06
CA PHE A 4 -22.04 13.18 -38.88
C PHE A 4 -21.33 13.25 -37.51
N LEU A 5 -20.84 14.43 -37.12
CA LEU A 5 -20.22 14.63 -35.80
C LEU A 5 -21.18 14.34 -34.65
N ILE A 6 -22.46 14.71 -34.78
CA ILE A 6 -23.49 14.39 -33.78
C ILE A 6 -23.68 12.88 -33.66
N HIS A 7 -23.74 12.13 -34.77
CA HIS A 7 -23.90 10.67 -34.71
C HIS A 7 -22.72 9.99 -34.04
N ILE A 8 -21.48 10.44 -34.32
CA ILE A 8 -20.28 9.93 -33.66
C ILE A 8 -20.33 10.22 -32.16
N ALA A 9 -20.64 11.46 -31.76
CA ALA A 9 -20.72 11.85 -30.36
C ALA A 9 -21.80 11.05 -29.61
N SER A 10 -22.98 10.89 -30.21
CA SER A 10 -24.06 10.08 -29.63
C SER A 10 -23.67 8.62 -29.47
N LEU A 11 -23.05 8.02 -30.50
CA LEU A 11 -22.58 6.63 -30.43
C LEU A 11 -21.56 6.46 -29.30
N LEU A 12 -20.59 7.37 -29.20
CA LEU A 12 -19.58 7.35 -28.13
C LEU A 12 -20.22 7.42 -26.75
N ILE A 13 -21.16 8.35 -26.53
CA ILE A 13 -21.87 8.49 -25.24
C ILE A 13 -22.62 7.21 -24.90
N ILE A 14 -23.36 6.64 -25.86
CA ILE A 14 -24.09 5.38 -25.67
C ILE A 14 -23.13 4.25 -25.32
N THR A 15 -22.00 4.13 -26.01
CA THR A 15 -20.97 3.13 -25.70
C THR A 15 -20.44 3.29 -24.28
N LEU A 16 -20.11 4.52 -23.85
CA LEU A 16 -19.63 4.78 -22.48
C LEU A 16 -20.69 4.42 -21.42
N LEU A 17 -21.97 4.72 -21.68
CA LEU A 17 -23.07 4.33 -20.80
C LEU A 17 -23.24 2.81 -20.71
N ILE A 18 -23.16 2.10 -21.84
CA ILE A 18 -23.22 0.62 -21.84
C ILE A 18 -22.05 0.06 -21.04
N LEU A 19 -20.83 0.58 -21.23
CA LEU A 19 -19.66 0.13 -20.48
C LEU A 19 -19.80 0.37 -18.97
N GLU A 20 -20.32 1.54 -18.56
CA GLU A 20 -20.62 1.82 -17.15
C GLU A 20 -21.63 0.82 -16.58
N ILE A 21 -22.73 0.54 -17.30
CA ILE A 21 -23.74 -0.43 -16.87
C ILE A 21 -23.13 -1.83 -16.74
N VAL A 22 -22.31 -2.25 -17.70
CA VAL A 22 -21.62 -3.55 -17.65
C VAL A 22 -20.73 -3.63 -16.42
N LEU A 23 -19.90 -2.61 -16.16
CA LEU A 23 -19.01 -2.60 -14.99
C LEU A 23 -19.80 -2.65 -13.69
N GLN A 24 -20.86 -1.86 -13.56
CA GLN A 24 -21.73 -1.85 -12.38
C GLN A 24 -22.40 -3.21 -12.17
N ALA A 25 -22.87 -3.86 -13.24
CA ALA A 25 -23.59 -5.13 -13.17
C ALA A 25 -22.66 -6.33 -12.91
N THR A 26 -21.45 -6.34 -13.47
CA THR A 26 -20.48 -7.42 -13.27
C THR A 26 -19.58 -7.21 -12.05
N GLY A 27 -19.55 -5.98 -11.52
CA GLY A 27 -18.64 -5.56 -10.46
C GLY A 27 -17.17 -5.54 -10.88
N TRP A 28 -16.82 -5.63 -12.17
CA TRP A 28 -15.42 -5.73 -12.60
C TRP A 28 -14.55 -4.52 -12.23
N ALA A 29 -15.16 -3.40 -11.87
CA ALA A 29 -14.43 -2.29 -11.27
C ALA A 29 -14.13 -2.56 -9.80
N THR A 30 -12.92 -2.17 -9.39
CA THR A 30 -12.54 -2.16 -7.98
C THR A 30 -13.41 -1.22 -7.16
N HIS A 31 -13.79 -1.66 -5.96
CA HIS A 31 -14.51 -0.81 -5.03
C HIS A 31 -13.58 0.30 -4.54
N SER A 32 -14.14 1.49 -4.33
CA SER A 32 -13.40 2.55 -3.68
C SER A 32 -13.08 2.15 -2.24
N VAL A 33 -11.85 2.42 -1.80
CA VAL A 33 -11.44 2.27 -0.40
C VAL A 33 -11.42 3.68 0.19
N PRO A 34 -12.55 4.17 0.74
CA PRO A 34 -12.65 5.55 1.20
C PRO A 34 -11.70 5.82 2.36
N LYS A 35 -11.31 7.08 2.49
CA LYS A 35 -10.35 7.56 3.48
C LYS A 35 -11.06 8.45 4.49
N ALA A 36 -10.65 8.39 5.74
CA ALA A 36 -11.25 9.16 6.82
C ALA A 36 -10.17 9.73 7.77
N ASN A 37 -10.57 10.70 8.59
CA ASN A 37 -9.78 11.10 9.74
C ASN A 37 -10.13 10.16 10.89
N VAL A 38 -9.18 9.33 11.30
CA VAL A 38 -9.31 8.39 12.43
C VAL A 38 -8.29 8.81 13.48
N ASP A 39 -8.79 9.36 14.60
CA ASP A 39 -7.98 9.84 15.72
C ASP A 39 -6.84 10.79 15.31
N GLY A 40 -7.12 11.71 14.38
CA GLY A 40 -6.15 12.67 13.88
C GLY A 40 -5.20 12.12 12.80
N ASN A 41 -5.39 10.88 12.33
CA ASN A 41 -4.58 10.24 11.29
C ASN A 41 -5.36 10.12 9.97
N PHE A 42 -4.65 10.10 8.84
CA PHE A 42 -5.24 9.94 7.50
C PHE A 42 -5.36 8.45 7.12
N MET A 43 -6.41 7.81 7.60
CA MET A 43 -6.59 6.36 7.51
C MET A 43 -7.62 5.94 6.46
N LEU A 44 -7.74 4.64 6.23
CA LEU A 44 -8.91 4.07 5.56
C LEU A 44 -10.12 4.21 6.48
N LYS A 45 -11.31 4.36 5.89
CA LYS A 45 -12.53 4.58 6.66
C LYS A 45 -12.93 3.28 7.38
N PRO A 46 -13.04 3.29 8.73
CA PRO A 46 -13.40 2.10 9.50
C PRO A 46 -14.75 1.50 9.12
N GLY A 47 -14.84 0.17 9.18
CA GLY A 47 -16.05 -0.61 8.91
C GLY A 47 -16.39 -0.76 7.43
N GLU A 48 -15.56 -0.26 6.51
CA GLU A 48 -15.75 -0.45 5.08
C GLU A 48 -15.24 -1.81 4.63
N THR A 49 -15.96 -2.43 3.70
CA THR A 49 -15.63 -3.72 3.11
C THR A 49 -15.83 -3.65 1.61
N GLY A 50 -15.16 -4.52 0.87
CA GLY A 50 -15.35 -4.59 -0.57
C GLY A 50 -14.34 -5.49 -1.27
N GLN A 51 -14.35 -5.40 -2.59
CA GLN A 51 -13.45 -6.14 -3.46
C GLN A 51 -12.46 -5.17 -4.10
N PHE A 52 -11.18 -5.42 -3.87
CA PHE A 52 -10.11 -4.73 -4.55
C PHE A 52 -9.74 -5.50 -5.81
N ARG A 53 -10.03 -4.88 -6.95
CA ARG A 53 -9.78 -5.45 -8.27
C ARG A 53 -8.68 -4.71 -9.02
N SER A 54 -7.76 -5.44 -9.65
CA SER A 54 -6.73 -4.82 -10.48
C SER A 54 -6.32 -5.75 -11.61
N GLY A 55 -5.94 -5.14 -12.74
CA GLY A 55 -5.62 -5.83 -13.97
C GLY A 55 -6.83 -5.93 -14.91
N GLY A 56 -6.56 -6.00 -16.22
CA GLY A 56 -7.58 -5.92 -17.27
C GLY A 56 -8.58 -7.10 -17.28
N ARG A 57 -8.24 -8.22 -16.63
CA ARG A 57 -9.05 -9.43 -16.52
C ARG A 57 -9.44 -9.77 -15.07
N GLY A 58 -9.21 -8.85 -14.12
CA GLY A 58 -9.42 -9.15 -12.70
C GLY A 58 -8.34 -10.07 -12.15
N GLU A 59 -7.11 -9.90 -12.63
CA GLU A 59 -5.91 -10.58 -12.16
C GLU A 59 -5.80 -10.54 -10.64
N ILE A 60 -6.02 -9.38 -10.04
CA ILE A 60 -6.16 -9.24 -8.60
C ILE A 60 -7.64 -9.11 -8.31
N ASP A 61 -8.16 -9.98 -7.46
CA ASP A 61 -9.50 -9.91 -6.87
C ASP A 61 -9.38 -10.34 -5.40
N ALA A 62 -9.35 -9.35 -4.51
CA ALA A 62 -9.11 -9.57 -3.08
C ALA A 62 -10.17 -8.88 -2.24
N GLU A 63 -10.73 -9.59 -1.26
CA GLU A 63 -11.61 -8.96 -0.29
C GLU A 63 -10.78 -8.10 0.68
N PHE A 64 -11.31 -6.92 1.02
CA PHE A 64 -10.76 -6.09 2.08
C PHE A 64 -11.80 -5.86 3.18
N TRP A 65 -11.31 -5.77 4.41
CA TRP A 65 -12.10 -5.36 5.56
C TRP A 65 -11.32 -4.35 6.40
N ILE A 66 -11.85 -3.14 6.52
CA ILE A 66 -11.20 -2.06 7.26
C ILE A 66 -11.64 -2.11 8.72
N ASN A 67 -10.73 -2.48 9.60
CA ASN A 67 -10.97 -2.59 11.03
C ASN A 67 -11.25 -1.22 11.70
N PRO A 68 -11.64 -1.18 12.99
CA PRO A 68 -11.95 0.06 13.69
C PRO A 68 -10.82 1.10 13.70
N GLN A 69 -9.56 0.66 13.61
CA GLN A 69 -8.37 1.51 13.59
C GLN A 69 -8.00 2.00 12.18
N GLY A 70 -8.71 1.57 11.14
CA GLY A 70 -8.52 2.03 9.77
C GLY A 70 -7.47 1.25 8.96
N TYR A 71 -7.16 0.01 9.36
CA TYR A 71 -6.26 -0.91 8.66
C TYR A 71 -7.05 -2.04 7.99
N ASN A 72 -6.53 -2.57 6.88
CA ASN A 72 -7.12 -3.75 6.23
C ASN A 72 -6.70 -5.02 6.98
N SER A 73 -7.56 -5.55 7.83
CA SER A 73 -7.18 -6.65 8.73
C SER A 73 -8.39 -7.35 9.30
N ALA A 74 -8.33 -8.68 9.45
CA ALA A 74 -9.41 -9.54 9.96
C ALA A 74 -9.74 -9.34 11.44
N ILE A 75 -8.95 -8.57 12.18
CA ILE A 75 -9.10 -8.41 13.63
C ILE A 75 -9.17 -6.94 14.05
N ASP A 76 -9.80 -6.72 15.21
CA ASP A 76 -9.87 -5.42 15.88
C ASP A 76 -8.65 -5.23 16.80
N TYR A 77 -7.80 -4.25 16.48
CA TYR A 77 -6.60 -3.99 17.27
C TYR A 77 -6.91 -3.35 18.64
N GLY A 78 -8.17 -3.00 18.90
CA GLY A 78 -8.64 -2.54 20.19
C GLY A 78 -8.71 -3.66 21.23
N ILE A 79 -8.87 -4.92 20.79
CA ILE A 79 -8.89 -6.10 21.65
C ILE A 79 -7.45 -6.48 21.96
N TRP A 80 -7.10 -6.55 23.24
CA TRP A 80 -5.77 -6.91 23.70
C TRP A 80 -5.86 -8.00 24.75
N ASP A 81 -5.19 -9.12 24.48
CA ASP A 81 -5.05 -10.21 25.43
C ASP A 81 -3.60 -10.34 25.87
N SER A 82 -3.32 -10.11 27.15
CA SER A 82 -1.96 -10.22 27.68
C SER A 82 -1.42 -11.65 27.79
N SER A 83 -2.24 -12.69 27.59
CA SER A 83 -1.74 -14.08 27.59
C SER A 83 -1.15 -14.55 26.26
N VAL A 84 -1.30 -13.78 25.18
CA VAL A 84 -0.82 -14.14 23.85
C VAL A 84 0.36 -13.25 23.44
N VAL A 85 1.20 -13.76 22.55
CA VAL A 85 2.32 -12.99 22.01
C VAL A 85 1.80 -11.99 20.97
N HIS A 86 2.10 -10.70 21.13
CA HIS A 86 1.68 -9.65 20.21
C HIS A 86 2.83 -9.23 19.29
N ILE A 87 2.56 -9.26 17.99
CA ILE A 87 3.51 -8.86 16.96
C ILE A 87 2.95 -7.68 16.15
N ALA A 88 3.75 -6.64 15.97
CA ALA A 88 3.43 -5.53 15.07
C ALA A 88 4.25 -5.66 13.78
N ILE A 89 3.59 -5.59 12.63
CA ILE A 89 4.25 -5.45 11.32
C ILE A 89 3.85 -4.09 10.76
N ILE A 90 4.83 -3.23 10.52
CA ILE A 90 4.65 -1.86 10.07
C ILE A 90 5.22 -1.73 8.66
N GLY A 91 4.54 -1.02 7.77
CA GLY A 91 5.09 -0.77 6.44
C GLY A 91 4.18 0.01 5.51
N ASP A 92 4.52 -0.07 4.23
CA ASP A 92 3.85 0.66 3.17
C ASP A 92 2.60 -0.07 2.67
N SER A 93 2.33 0.12 1.38
CA SER A 93 1.26 -0.55 0.67
C SER A 93 1.34 -2.09 0.75
N TYR A 94 2.54 -2.69 0.85
CA TYR A 94 2.68 -4.16 0.91
C TYR A 94 2.06 -4.71 2.19
N ILE A 95 2.35 -4.08 3.34
CA ILE A 95 1.73 -4.41 4.63
C ILE A 95 0.26 -3.97 4.65
N GLU A 96 -0.13 -2.92 3.93
CA GLU A 96 -1.55 -2.52 3.81
C GLU A 96 -2.40 -3.63 3.17
N GLY A 97 -1.79 -4.45 2.31
CA GLY A 97 -2.36 -5.74 1.93
C GLY A 97 -3.65 -5.68 1.12
N LEU A 98 -4.04 -4.54 0.53
CA LEU A 98 -5.30 -4.44 -0.25
C LEU A 98 -5.34 -5.35 -1.49
N ARG A 99 -4.21 -5.91 -1.92
CA ARG A 99 -4.13 -6.81 -3.08
C ARG A 99 -4.17 -8.29 -2.71
N VAL A 100 -4.25 -8.58 -1.42
CA VAL A 100 -4.32 -9.92 -0.85
C VAL A 100 -5.59 -9.96 -0.02
N ASP A 101 -6.29 -11.10 -0.01
CA ASP A 101 -7.45 -11.24 0.85
C ASP A 101 -7.05 -10.96 2.31
N TYR A 102 -7.83 -10.15 3.02
CA TYR A 102 -7.52 -9.77 4.40
C TYR A 102 -7.45 -10.99 5.35
N GLN A 103 -8.05 -12.13 4.98
CA GLN A 103 -7.94 -13.40 5.71
C GLN A 103 -6.64 -14.17 5.40
N ASN A 104 -5.96 -13.81 4.31
CA ASN A 104 -4.70 -14.39 3.86
C ASN A 104 -3.54 -13.38 3.95
N SER A 105 -3.65 -12.35 4.80
CA SER A 105 -2.60 -11.36 5.03
C SER A 105 -1.34 -12.00 5.64
N ILE A 106 -0.22 -11.26 5.66
CA ILE A 106 1.05 -11.74 6.24
C ILE A 106 0.83 -12.17 7.69
N GLY A 107 0.13 -11.33 8.45
CA GLY A 107 -0.19 -11.61 9.84
C GLY A 107 -1.04 -12.86 10.02
N ARG A 108 -2.08 -13.06 9.19
CA ARG A 108 -2.91 -14.27 9.26
C ARG A 108 -2.13 -15.53 8.92
N GLN A 109 -1.28 -15.47 7.90
CA GLN A 109 -0.45 -16.60 7.52
C GLN A 109 0.61 -16.92 8.60
N LEU A 110 1.19 -15.91 9.24
CA LEU A 110 2.12 -16.07 10.35
C LEU A 110 1.45 -16.73 11.56
N GLU A 111 0.24 -16.31 11.93
CA GLU A 111 -0.56 -16.93 12.99
C GLU A 111 -0.78 -18.43 12.70
N GLN A 112 -1.18 -18.77 11.47
CA GLN A 112 -1.39 -20.16 11.04
C GLN A 112 -0.11 -21.00 11.11
N LEU A 113 1.04 -20.46 10.68
CA LEU A 113 2.33 -21.16 10.72
C LEU A 113 2.79 -21.47 12.16
N SER A 114 2.50 -20.56 13.09
CA SER A 114 3.06 -20.62 14.44
C SER A 114 2.48 -21.72 15.33
N ASN A 115 1.26 -22.20 15.05
CA ASN A 115 0.48 -23.10 15.92
C ASN A 115 0.46 -22.67 17.42
N THR A 116 0.82 -21.42 17.71
CA THR A 116 0.97 -20.84 19.05
C THR A 116 -0.04 -19.71 19.16
N GLU A 117 -0.45 -19.36 20.38
CA GLU A 117 -1.29 -18.19 20.62
C GLU A 117 -0.43 -16.92 20.43
N LEU A 118 -0.23 -16.52 19.17
CA LEU A 118 0.28 -15.22 18.79
C LEU A 118 -0.80 -14.46 18.01
N VAL A 119 -0.75 -13.14 18.07
CA VAL A 119 -1.65 -12.23 17.36
C VAL A 119 -0.79 -11.18 16.64
N VAL A 120 -1.07 -10.98 15.35
CA VAL A 120 -0.31 -10.08 14.49
C VAL A 120 -1.14 -8.88 14.06
N HIS A 121 -0.67 -7.67 14.37
CA HIS A 121 -1.28 -6.42 13.91
C HIS A 121 -0.45 -5.81 12.78
N GLU A 122 -1.10 -5.55 11.64
CA GLU A 122 -0.50 -5.06 10.40
C GLU A 122 -0.81 -3.56 10.24
N TYR A 123 0.18 -2.74 10.57
CA TYR A 123 0.14 -1.29 10.48
C TYR A 123 0.65 -0.81 9.12
N GLY A 124 -0.04 -1.21 8.06
CA GLY A 124 0.32 -0.89 6.68
C GLY A 124 -0.45 0.29 6.09
N ARG A 125 0.21 1.12 5.28
CA ARG A 125 -0.47 2.18 4.52
C ARG A 125 0.23 2.52 3.22
N SER A 126 -0.54 2.59 2.12
CA SER A 126 0.01 3.05 0.85
C SER A 126 0.62 4.45 0.91
N GLY A 127 1.91 4.55 0.57
CA GLY A 127 2.67 5.79 0.58
C GLY A 127 3.23 6.17 1.94
N ALA A 128 3.18 5.27 2.93
CA ALA A 128 3.90 5.40 4.19
C ALA A 128 5.40 5.61 3.95
N ASN A 129 6.06 6.23 4.92
CA ASN A 129 7.48 6.49 4.88
C ASN A 129 8.10 6.32 6.27
N LEU A 130 9.42 6.50 6.36
CA LEU A 130 10.16 6.31 7.61
C LEU A 130 9.60 7.13 8.79
N LYS A 131 9.09 8.34 8.55
CA LYS A 131 8.52 9.17 9.63
C LYS A 131 7.18 8.65 10.13
N ASP A 132 6.39 8.00 9.29
CA ASP A 132 5.24 7.24 9.76
C ASP A 132 5.69 6.01 10.58
N TYR A 133 6.73 5.30 10.12
CA TYR A 133 7.24 4.11 10.80
C TYR A 133 7.79 4.43 12.20
N GLU A 134 8.62 5.47 12.35
CA GLU A 134 9.13 5.93 13.65
C GLU A 134 8.01 6.22 14.66
N LEU A 135 6.92 6.84 14.21
CA LEU A 135 5.78 7.16 15.07
C LEU A 135 4.98 5.91 15.44
N LEU A 136 4.79 4.97 14.50
CA LEU A 136 4.08 3.72 14.75
C LEU A 136 4.87 2.77 15.64
N THR A 137 6.18 2.66 15.45
CA THR A 137 7.07 1.90 16.34
C THR A 137 6.93 2.39 17.77
N LYS A 138 7.06 3.70 18.01
CA LYS A 138 6.89 4.27 19.37
C LYS A 138 5.53 3.94 19.99
N ARG A 139 4.46 3.92 19.19
CA ARG A 139 3.12 3.52 19.65
C ARG A 139 3.05 2.03 19.96
N ALA A 140 3.68 1.18 19.15
CA ALA A 140 3.76 -0.25 19.40
C ALA A 140 4.57 -0.54 20.67
N GLU A 141 5.73 0.07 20.84
CA GLU A 141 6.53 -0.07 22.06
C GLU A 141 5.75 0.34 23.32
N ALA A 142 5.09 1.50 23.27
CA ALA A 142 4.28 1.98 24.38
C ALA A 142 3.09 1.06 24.70
N ARG A 143 2.62 0.28 23.72
CA ARG A 143 1.56 -0.71 23.89
C ARG A 143 2.06 -2.05 24.43
N GLY A 144 3.37 -2.32 24.33
CA GLY A 144 3.99 -3.54 24.84
C GLY A 144 3.93 -4.72 23.87
N TYR A 145 4.17 -4.49 22.58
CA TYR A 145 4.39 -5.59 21.62
C TYR A 145 5.67 -6.37 21.95
N ASP A 146 5.63 -7.68 21.80
CA ASP A 146 6.76 -8.58 22.02
C ASP A 146 7.79 -8.50 20.88
N ALA A 147 7.32 -8.26 19.65
CA ALA A 147 8.16 -8.04 18.48
C ALA A 147 7.57 -6.98 17.55
N ILE A 148 8.45 -6.15 16.99
CA ILE A 148 8.09 -5.10 16.03
C ILE A 148 8.93 -5.28 14.78
N PHE A 149 8.26 -5.47 13.65
CA PHE A 149 8.87 -5.59 12.34
C PHE A 149 8.53 -4.35 11.51
N VAL A 150 9.51 -3.78 10.83
CA VAL A 150 9.30 -2.65 9.91
C VAL A 150 9.76 -3.08 8.52
N LEU A 151 8.82 -3.17 7.57
CA LEU A 151 9.13 -3.32 6.17
C LEU A 151 9.61 -1.99 5.59
N LEU A 152 10.80 -2.01 5.02
CA LEU A 152 11.49 -0.80 4.60
C LEU A 152 12.03 -0.93 3.17
N ASN A 153 11.68 0.05 2.35
CA ASN A 153 12.27 0.26 1.03
C ASN A 153 13.15 1.51 1.03
N GLU A 154 14.14 1.58 0.14
CA GLU A 154 15.03 2.75 0.06
C GLU A 154 14.26 4.05 -0.27
N SER A 155 13.14 3.96 -1.01
CA SER A 155 12.26 5.10 -1.28
C SER A 155 11.67 5.74 -0.03
N ASP A 156 11.52 4.97 1.05
CA ASP A 156 10.83 5.40 2.27
C ASP A 156 11.72 6.31 3.13
N LEU A 157 13.03 6.30 2.86
CA LEU A 157 14.08 7.00 3.61
C LEU A 157 14.16 8.49 3.28
N PHE A 158 13.59 8.93 2.15
CA PHE A 158 13.76 10.28 1.64
C PHE A 158 12.72 11.28 2.15
N ALA A 159 11.64 10.82 2.77
CA ALA A 159 10.57 11.71 3.20
C ALA A 159 10.91 12.44 4.50
N GLU A 160 10.72 13.76 4.50
CA GLU A 160 10.97 14.60 5.68
C GLU A 160 9.78 14.65 6.65
N LEU A 161 8.57 14.34 6.17
CA LEU A 161 7.33 14.46 6.93
C LEU A 161 6.48 13.18 6.85
N PRO A 162 5.71 12.85 7.91
CA PRO A 162 4.73 11.77 7.89
C PRO A 162 3.74 11.93 6.74
N SER A 163 3.41 10.82 6.09
CA SER A 163 2.43 10.81 5.02
C SER A 163 1.00 10.73 5.57
N PHE A 164 0.78 10.00 6.66
CA PHE A 164 -0.55 9.72 7.21
C PHE A 164 -0.70 9.87 8.74
N VAL A 165 0.33 9.57 9.53
CA VAL A 165 0.24 9.70 11.00
C VAL A 165 0.20 11.18 11.37
N GLY A 166 -0.83 11.60 12.13
CA GLY A 166 -1.06 13.02 12.46
C GLY A 166 -1.56 13.88 11.29
N MET A 167 -1.81 13.27 10.12
CA MET A 167 -2.22 13.98 8.90
C MET A 167 -3.74 13.95 8.66
N GLY A 168 -4.56 13.79 9.70
CA GLY A 168 -6.02 13.64 9.59
C GLY A 168 -6.73 14.78 8.85
N HIS A 169 -6.15 15.98 8.82
CA HIS A 169 -6.63 17.11 8.02
C HIS A 169 -6.59 16.85 6.50
N LYS A 170 -5.79 15.89 6.02
CA LYS A 170 -5.80 15.43 4.61
C LYS A 170 -7.05 14.63 4.26
N ALA A 171 -7.77 14.10 5.24
CA ALA A 171 -9.03 13.41 4.99
C ALA A 171 -10.07 14.42 4.50
N LYS A 172 -10.58 14.21 3.29
CA LYS A 172 -11.70 15.01 2.79
C LYS A 172 -12.95 14.67 3.61
N PRO A 173 -13.83 15.65 3.90
CA PRO A 173 -15.12 15.36 4.51
C PRO A 173 -15.87 14.37 3.61
N ASN A 174 -16.58 13.43 4.25
CA ASN A 174 -17.35 12.38 3.56
C ASN A 174 -18.28 13.02 2.52
N THR A 175 -17.89 13.00 1.25
CA THR A 175 -18.87 13.13 0.18
C THR A 175 -19.83 11.96 0.32
N PRO A 176 -21.16 12.19 0.26
CA PRO A 176 -22.12 11.09 0.22
C PRO A 176 -21.66 10.06 -0.80
N LYS A 177 -21.86 8.76 -0.53
CA LYS A 177 -21.73 7.69 -1.53
C LYS A 177 -22.75 7.98 -2.64
N GLY A 178 -22.39 8.87 -3.56
CA GLY A 178 -23.13 9.14 -4.78
C GLY A 178 -22.92 7.98 -5.74
N PHE A 179 -23.57 8.05 -6.89
CA PHE A 179 -23.26 7.16 -8.00
C PHE A 179 -21.79 7.35 -8.39
N GLU A 180 -20.92 6.46 -7.92
CA GLU A 180 -19.51 6.43 -8.28
C GLU A 180 -19.41 5.83 -9.67
N TRP A 181 -19.00 6.65 -10.64
CA TRP A 181 -18.75 6.18 -12.00
C TRP A 181 -17.59 5.20 -11.97
N GLN A 182 -17.89 3.94 -12.28
CA GLN A 182 -16.93 2.84 -12.24
C GLN A 182 -16.00 2.87 -13.45
N LEU A 183 -16.46 3.34 -14.61
CA LEU A 183 -15.68 3.35 -15.85
C LEU A 183 -14.41 4.21 -15.75
N PRO A 184 -14.45 5.48 -15.28
CA PRO A 184 -13.23 6.25 -15.07
C PRO A 184 -12.27 5.58 -14.08
N TYR A 185 -12.80 4.94 -13.03
CA TYR A 185 -11.99 4.27 -12.03
C TYR A 185 -11.31 3.01 -12.61
N TYR A 186 -12.07 2.18 -13.32
CA TYR A 186 -11.59 1.00 -14.04
C TYR A 186 -10.50 1.37 -15.05
N LEU A 187 -10.74 2.38 -15.91
CA LEU A 187 -9.76 2.82 -16.90
C LEU A 187 -8.50 3.39 -16.23
N ASN A 188 -8.67 4.18 -15.17
CA ASN A 188 -7.53 4.74 -14.47
C ASN A 188 -6.67 3.66 -13.79
N ARG A 189 -7.32 2.69 -13.15
CA ARG A 189 -6.65 1.63 -12.38
C ARG A 189 -6.02 0.58 -13.28
N ASN A 190 -6.76 0.09 -14.27
CA ASN A 190 -6.36 -1.07 -15.08
C ASN A 190 -5.63 -0.68 -16.37
N GLN A 191 -5.88 0.52 -16.91
CA GLN A 191 -5.28 0.98 -18.17
C GLN A 191 -4.33 2.18 -17.98
N GLY A 192 -4.13 2.64 -16.73
CA GLY A 192 -3.23 3.76 -16.44
C GLY A 192 -3.66 5.07 -17.08
N LEU A 193 -4.97 5.29 -17.26
CA LEU A 193 -5.52 6.42 -18.01
C LEU A 193 -4.91 7.77 -17.61
N SER A 194 -4.86 8.09 -16.30
CA SER A 194 -4.27 9.35 -15.82
C SER A 194 -2.78 9.44 -16.09
N ARG A 195 -2.04 8.33 -15.98
CA ARG A 195 -0.61 8.27 -16.29
C ARG A 195 -0.37 8.58 -17.76
N ASN A 196 -1.13 7.96 -18.65
CA ASN A 196 -1.05 8.19 -20.08
C ASN A 196 -1.38 9.64 -20.45
N PHE A 197 -2.42 10.24 -19.84
CA PHE A 197 -2.72 11.66 -20.05
C PHE A 197 -1.60 12.58 -19.54
N SER A 198 -1.01 12.28 -18.38
CA SER A 198 0.12 13.06 -17.84
C SER A 198 1.39 12.90 -18.68
N GLU A 199 1.62 11.74 -19.29
CA GLU A 199 2.73 11.52 -20.23
C GLU A 199 2.53 12.31 -21.53
N VAL A 200 1.31 12.34 -22.06
CA VAL A 200 0.95 13.19 -23.20
C VAL A 200 1.16 14.68 -22.86
N GLY A 201 0.73 15.11 -21.68
CA GLY A 201 0.97 16.48 -21.18
C GLY A 201 2.46 16.83 -21.08
N ARG A 202 3.28 15.96 -20.47
CA ARG A 202 4.73 16.14 -20.39
C ARG A 202 5.42 16.12 -21.74
N ASN A 203 4.93 15.31 -22.68
CA ASN A 203 5.47 15.28 -24.05
C ASN A 203 5.11 16.57 -24.80
N ALA A 204 3.92 17.13 -24.58
CA ALA A 204 3.54 18.44 -25.09
C ALA A 204 4.38 19.56 -24.45
N GLU A 205 4.65 19.47 -23.15
CA GLU A 205 5.50 20.41 -22.41
C GLU A 205 6.95 20.38 -22.91
N LYS A 206 7.55 19.19 -23.08
CA LYS A 206 8.88 19.01 -23.71
C LYS A 206 8.92 19.51 -25.16
N MET A 207 7.81 19.41 -25.88
CA MET A 207 7.70 19.95 -27.23
C MET A 207 7.66 21.48 -27.22
N LEU A 208 7.01 22.11 -26.24
CA LEU A 208 7.01 23.56 -26.01
C LEU A 208 8.38 24.07 -25.51
N GLU A 209 9.07 23.28 -24.70
CA GLU A 209 10.43 23.54 -24.23
C GLU A 209 11.42 23.57 -25.41
N LYS A 210 11.30 22.64 -26.37
CA LYS A 210 12.06 22.65 -27.64
C LYS A 210 11.79 23.87 -28.54
N VAL A 211 10.68 24.58 -28.32
CA VAL A 211 10.31 25.82 -29.04
C VAL A 211 10.79 27.07 -28.26
N GLY A 212 11.59 26.90 -27.20
CA GLY A 212 12.30 27.98 -26.52
C GLY A 212 11.53 28.71 -25.44
N LEU A 213 10.49 28.09 -24.85
CA LEU A 213 9.57 28.75 -23.91
C LEU A 213 9.49 28.18 -22.49
N ALA A 214 10.37 27.24 -22.10
CA ALA A 214 10.42 26.78 -20.71
C ALA A 214 11.87 26.60 -20.23
N GLY A 215 12.15 27.15 -19.04
CA GLY A 215 13.41 26.98 -18.33
C GLY A 215 13.41 25.66 -17.55
N GLY A 216 14.47 24.88 -17.74
CA GLY A 216 14.60 23.54 -17.20
C GLY A 216 14.72 23.47 -15.69
N ILE A 217 14.19 22.39 -15.12
CA ILE A 217 14.45 21.93 -13.76
C ILE A 217 15.27 20.65 -13.86
N GLU A 218 16.60 20.78 -13.76
CA GLU A 218 17.43 19.66 -13.32
C GLU A 218 17.46 19.67 -11.80
N CYS A 219 16.88 18.63 -11.18
CA CYS A 219 16.99 18.43 -9.74
C CYS A 219 17.90 17.24 -9.45
N MET A 220 18.87 17.53 -8.60
CA MET A 220 19.88 16.68 -7.99
C MET A 220 19.38 15.26 -7.69
N LYS A 221 20.05 14.27 -8.28
CA LYS A 221 20.06 12.88 -7.80
C LYS A 221 21.52 12.42 -7.70
N SER A 222 22.17 12.65 -6.57
CA SER A 222 23.50 12.03 -6.38
C SER A 222 23.95 11.77 -4.95
N ALA A 223 23.11 12.00 -3.94
CA ALA A 223 23.41 11.55 -2.58
C ALA A 223 22.25 10.66 -2.10
N GLY A 224 22.57 9.41 -1.75
CA GLY A 224 21.64 8.57 -0.99
C GLY A 224 21.38 9.17 0.39
N PRO A 225 20.37 8.66 1.12
CA PRO A 225 20.13 9.08 2.49
C PRO A 225 21.37 8.81 3.36
N PRO A 226 21.56 9.56 4.46
CA PRO A 226 22.69 9.34 5.33
C PRO A 226 22.57 7.97 6.03
N LEU A 227 23.70 7.36 6.40
CA LEU A 227 23.71 6.01 7.00
C LEU A 227 22.99 5.94 8.36
N ASP A 228 22.88 7.07 9.05
CA ASP A 228 22.18 7.21 10.33
C ASP A 228 20.68 7.51 10.17
N VAL A 229 20.12 7.41 8.95
CA VAL A 229 18.71 7.75 8.67
C VAL A 229 17.70 6.98 9.53
N LEU A 230 17.99 5.73 9.89
CA LEU A 230 17.15 4.89 10.75
C LEU A 230 17.28 5.16 12.26
N SER A 231 18.05 6.17 12.70
CA SER A 231 18.33 6.44 14.12
C SER A 231 17.09 6.81 14.95
N GLY A 232 15.97 7.10 14.29
CA GLY A 232 14.67 7.29 14.93
C GLY A 232 13.96 5.98 15.32
N LEU A 233 14.45 4.83 14.85
CA LEU A 233 13.98 3.50 15.22
C LEU A 233 14.78 2.97 16.42
N SER A 234 14.12 2.18 17.24
CA SER A 234 14.68 1.56 18.43
C SER A 234 15.32 0.20 18.15
N ASP A 235 16.21 -0.23 19.05
CA ASP A 235 17.00 -1.46 18.91
C ASP A 235 16.16 -2.76 18.95
N ASN A 236 14.91 -2.68 19.40
CA ASN A 236 13.96 -3.80 19.43
C ASN A 236 13.22 -3.98 18.08
N VAL A 237 13.41 -3.08 17.12
CA VAL A 237 12.81 -3.17 15.79
C VAL A 237 13.64 -4.06 14.89
N VAL A 238 12.96 -5.00 14.22
CA VAL A 238 13.56 -5.83 13.18
C VAL A 238 13.22 -5.24 11.81
N ILE A 239 14.24 -4.91 11.03
CA ILE A 239 14.05 -4.37 9.67
C ILE A 239 13.81 -5.52 8.70
N LEU A 240 12.62 -5.54 8.10
CA LEU A 240 12.29 -6.40 6.97
C LEU A 240 12.58 -5.64 5.68
N TYR A 241 13.27 -6.26 4.73
CA TYR A 241 13.42 -5.68 3.39
C TYR A 241 13.54 -6.75 2.32
N GLU A 242 13.13 -6.43 1.11
CA GLU A 242 13.28 -7.34 -0.03
C GLU A 242 14.68 -7.22 -0.62
N THR A 243 15.24 -8.34 -1.08
CA THR A 243 16.53 -8.34 -1.79
C THR A 243 16.54 -7.32 -2.92
N GLY A 244 17.49 -6.38 -2.86
CA GLY A 244 17.66 -5.32 -3.84
C GLY A 244 16.77 -4.09 -3.67
N ARG A 245 15.87 -4.03 -2.68
CA ARG A 245 15.03 -2.85 -2.40
C ARG A 245 15.53 -1.95 -1.27
N LEU A 246 16.47 -2.46 -0.45
CA LEU A 246 17.16 -1.69 0.58
C LEU A 246 18.63 -2.06 0.59
N ASN A 247 19.50 -1.08 0.76
CA ASN A 247 20.91 -1.35 1.01
C ASN A 247 21.11 -1.85 2.45
N ALA A 248 21.60 -3.08 2.61
CA ALA A 248 21.86 -3.69 3.92
C ALA A 248 22.85 -2.88 4.78
N SER A 249 23.59 -1.93 4.20
CA SER A 249 24.46 -1.01 4.95
C SER A 249 23.69 -0.12 5.93
N TYR A 250 22.42 0.23 5.65
CA TYR A 250 21.63 1.08 6.54
C TYR A 250 21.33 0.41 7.89
N PRO A 251 20.63 -0.75 7.96
CA PRO A 251 20.39 -1.42 9.23
C PRO A 251 21.70 -1.86 9.90
N LYS A 252 22.68 -2.33 9.12
CA LYS A 252 23.97 -2.78 9.65
C LYS A 252 24.78 -1.66 10.30
N ALA A 253 24.78 -0.46 9.72
CA ALA A 253 25.48 0.69 10.28
C ALA A 253 24.95 1.11 11.66
N GLN A 254 23.69 0.75 11.96
CA GLN A 254 23.02 1.10 13.21
C GLN A 254 22.90 -0.07 14.18
N GLY A 255 23.37 -1.26 13.80
CA GLY A 255 23.26 -2.46 14.64
C GLY A 255 21.83 -2.96 14.81
N LEU A 256 20.89 -2.53 13.96
CA LEU A 256 19.51 -3.01 14.01
C LEU A 256 19.44 -4.46 13.48
N PRO A 257 18.67 -5.34 14.14
CA PRO A 257 18.40 -6.65 13.57
C PRO A 257 17.62 -6.49 12.25
N TYR A 258 17.91 -7.36 11.29
CA TYR A 258 17.26 -7.29 9.98
C TYR A 258 17.05 -8.68 9.38
N ILE A 259 16.08 -8.76 8.48
CA ILE A 259 15.74 -9.94 7.69
C ILE A 259 15.64 -9.50 6.23
N GLU A 260 16.48 -10.10 5.40
CA GLU A 260 16.39 -9.96 3.96
C GLU A 260 15.46 -11.05 3.40
N ILE A 261 14.39 -10.61 2.74
CA ILE A 261 13.39 -11.50 2.15
C ILE A 261 13.75 -11.71 0.67
N ASP A 262 14.13 -12.93 0.34
CA ASP A 262 14.27 -13.38 -1.04
C ASP A 262 12.99 -14.11 -1.45
N PHE A 263 12.25 -13.50 -2.38
CA PHE A 263 11.06 -14.12 -2.97
C PHE A 263 11.42 -15.17 -4.03
N GLY A 264 12.69 -15.33 -4.41
CA GLY A 264 13.17 -16.33 -5.35
C GLY A 264 12.33 -16.39 -6.63
N ASP A 265 12.06 -17.60 -7.13
CA ASP A 265 11.17 -17.86 -8.27
C ASP A 265 9.69 -18.02 -7.89
N ALA A 266 9.25 -17.34 -6.82
CA ALA A 266 7.83 -17.33 -6.46
C ALA A 266 6.97 -17.03 -7.71
N PRO A 267 5.94 -17.84 -7.96
CA PRO A 267 5.13 -17.68 -9.15
C PRO A 267 4.56 -16.28 -9.16
N TYR A 268 4.69 -15.62 -10.31
CA TYR A 268 3.92 -14.41 -10.55
C TYR A 268 2.45 -14.80 -10.56
N ASN A 269 1.73 -14.48 -9.49
CA ASN A 269 0.31 -14.41 -9.58
C ASN A 269 -0.01 -13.18 -10.44
N TYR A 270 -0.45 -13.48 -11.65
CA TYR A 270 -1.03 -12.53 -12.59
C TYR A 270 -0.10 -11.48 -13.21
N GLY A 271 1.20 -11.75 -13.27
CA GLY A 271 2.13 -11.05 -14.17
C GLY A 271 2.53 -9.60 -13.79
N PHE A 272 2.23 -9.15 -12.56
CA PHE A 272 2.56 -7.78 -12.12
C PHE A 272 3.71 -7.70 -11.11
N ASP A 273 3.76 -8.58 -10.10
CA ASP A 273 4.84 -8.60 -9.09
C ASP A 273 4.87 -9.96 -8.35
N ARG A 274 6.03 -10.40 -7.86
CA ARG A 274 6.19 -11.66 -7.12
C ARG A 274 5.72 -11.56 -5.67
N HIS A 275 5.83 -10.37 -5.04
CA HIS A 275 5.48 -10.23 -3.64
C HIS A 275 4.03 -9.80 -3.39
N TRP A 276 3.35 -9.14 -4.34
CA TRP A 276 1.97 -8.65 -4.19
C TRP A 276 0.87 -9.71 -4.36
N ASN A 277 1.00 -10.84 -3.67
CA ASN A 277 0.03 -11.93 -3.72
C ASN A 277 0.12 -12.78 -2.44
N GLU A 278 -0.80 -13.76 -2.33
CA GLU A 278 -0.85 -14.69 -1.19
C GLU A 278 0.47 -15.44 -0.98
N THR A 279 1.13 -15.90 -2.04
CA THR A 279 2.42 -16.58 -1.95
C THR A 279 3.51 -15.67 -1.39
N GLY A 280 3.57 -14.42 -1.86
CA GLY A 280 4.49 -13.43 -1.32
C GLY A 280 4.23 -13.15 0.15
N ALA A 281 2.96 -12.96 0.53
CA ALA A 281 2.59 -12.77 1.93
C ALA A 281 2.99 -13.98 2.81
N GLY A 282 2.84 -15.21 2.28
CA GLY A 282 3.28 -16.43 2.95
C GLY A 282 4.78 -16.54 3.11
N ILE A 283 5.55 -16.22 2.06
CA ILE A 283 7.01 -16.17 2.13
C ILE A 283 7.44 -15.16 3.21
N CYS A 284 6.88 -13.95 3.21
CA CYS A 284 7.19 -12.96 4.24
C CYS A 284 6.88 -13.48 5.66
N ALA A 285 5.73 -14.12 5.83
CA ALA A 285 5.34 -14.76 7.09
C ALA A 285 6.32 -15.86 7.53
N GLU A 286 6.80 -16.70 6.61
CA GLU A 286 7.80 -17.74 6.90
C GLU A 286 9.13 -17.16 7.37
N TYR A 287 9.62 -16.09 6.74
CA TYR A 287 10.86 -15.41 7.15
C TYR A 287 10.73 -14.82 8.57
N ILE A 288 9.60 -14.18 8.86
CA ILE A 288 9.31 -13.68 10.22
C ILE A 288 9.23 -14.83 11.22
N TYR A 289 8.51 -15.91 10.88
CA TYR A 289 8.35 -17.07 11.74
C TYR A 289 9.69 -17.73 12.08
N ASN A 290 10.54 -17.96 11.07
CA ASN A 290 11.87 -18.56 11.27
C ASN A 290 12.73 -17.68 12.18
N TYR A 291 12.72 -16.36 11.99
CA TYR A 291 13.42 -15.43 12.85
C TYR A 291 12.95 -15.50 14.31
N LEU A 292 11.64 -15.59 14.54
CA LEU A 292 11.07 -15.70 15.89
C LEU A 292 11.46 -17.01 16.58
N LYS A 293 11.62 -18.11 15.83
CA LYS A 293 12.04 -19.41 16.39
C LYS A 293 13.50 -19.46 16.81
N GLU A 294 14.35 -18.60 16.23
CA GLU A 294 15.78 -18.57 16.52
C GLU A 294 16.12 -17.72 17.76
N ARG A 295 15.14 -17.01 18.32
CA ARG A 295 15.26 -16.19 19.54
C ARG A 295 14.79 -16.95 20.79
#